data_AF-A0A2H1WWA0-F1
#
_entry.id   AF-A0A2H1WWA0-F1
#
_cell.length_a   1.000
_cell.length_b   1.000
_cell.length_c   1.000
_cell.angle_alpha   90.00
_cell.angle_beta   90.00
_cell.angle_gamma   90.00
#
_symmetry.space_group_name_H-M   'P 1'
#
loop_
_entity.id
_entity.type
_entity.pdbx_description
1 polymer ?
#
loop_
_entity_poly.entity_id
_entity_poly.type
_entity_poly.pdbx_seq_one_letter_code
_entity_poly.pdbx_strand_id
1 'polypeptide(L)'
;MLKMGSSKPWPDAMEVLTGQRSMKADGLLEYFRPLYEWLQAENQRTGEYIGWEPSKMQYCTAEQRAALSAKETSTPETQQPAES
;
A
#
# COMPACT_ATOMS: atom_id res chain seq x y z
N MET A 1 -17.87 4.02 -16.78
CA MET A 1 -16.61 4.53 -16.21
C MET A 1 -15.92 5.53 -17.13
N LEU A 2 -15.42 5.13 -18.31
CA LEU A 2 -14.62 6.01 -19.19
C LEU A 2 -15.34 7.28 -19.69
N LYS A 3 -16.66 7.23 -19.89
CA LYS A 3 -17.46 8.42 -20.25
C LYS A 3 -17.65 9.42 -19.09
N MET A 4 -17.45 9.00 -17.83
CA MET A 4 -17.63 9.86 -16.66
C MET A 4 -16.44 10.79 -16.42
N GLY A 5 -15.25 10.48 -16.92
CA GLY A 5 -14.05 11.31 -16.75
C GLY A 5 -13.81 11.70 -15.28
N SER A 6 -13.52 12.98 -15.03
CA SER A 6 -13.35 13.55 -13.68
C SER A 6 -14.64 14.09 -13.05
N SER A 7 -15.82 13.85 -13.66
CA SER A 7 -17.09 14.44 -13.20
C SER A 7 -17.66 13.80 -11.92
N LYS A 8 -17.15 12.62 -11.53
CA LYS A 8 -17.55 11.88 -10.33
C LYS A 8 -16.31 11.53 -9.51
N PRO A 9 -16.42 11.45 -8.17
CA PRO A 9 -15.40 10.85 -7.32
C PRO A 9 -14.92 9.50 -7.89
N TRP A 10 -13.61 9.27 -7.86
CA TRP A 10 -13.01 8.05 -8.39
C TRP A 10 -13.60 6.75 -7.78
N PRO A 11 -14.05 6.68 -6.51
CA PRO A 11 -14.72 5.48 -5.98
C PRO A 11 -16.02 5.14 -6.70
N ASP A 12 -16.81 6.16 -7.08
CA ASP A 12 -18.07 5.97 -7.82
C ASP A 12 -17.80 5.43 -9.22
N ALA A 13 -16.73 5.93 -9.85
CA ALA A 13 -16.30 5.46 -11.16
C ALA A 13 -15.82 3.99 -11.11
N MET A 14 -15.10 3.62 -10.03
CA MET A 14 -14.61 2.28 -9.77
C MET A 14 -15.74 1.29 -9.47
N GLU A 15 -16.73 1.69 -8.66
CA GLU A 15 -17.89 0.87 -8.31
C GLU A 15 -18.69 0.43 -9.53
N VAL A 16 -18.85 1.31 -10.52
CA VAL A 16 -19.51 0.98 -11.79
C VAL A 16 -18.79 -0.13 -12.57
N LEU A 17 -17.48 -0.33 -12.35
CA LEU A 17 -16.66 -1.32 -13.06
C LEU A 17 -16.47 -2.61 -12.26
N THR A 18 -16.19 -2.50 -10.96
CA THR A 18 -15.77 -3.63 -10.12
C THR A 18 -16.81 -4.02 -9.07
N GLY A 19 -17.89 -3.23 -8.92
CA GLY A 19 -18.82 -3.36 -7.80
C GLY A 19 -18.22 -2.98 -6.45
N GLN A 20 -17.01 -2.40 -6.41
CA GLN A 20 -16.29 -2.05 -5.19
C GLN A 20 -15.92 -0.57 -5.19
N ARG A 21 -16.14 0.09 -4.04
CA ARG A 21 -15.79 1.50 -3.81
C ARG A 21 -14.39 1.69 -3.23
N SER A 22 -13.82 0.64 -2.63
CA SER A 22 -12.49 0.66 -2.03
C SER A 22 -11.49 -0.08 -2.91
N MET A 23 -10.23 0.39 -2.90
CA MET A 23 -9.14 -0.27 -3.61
C MET A 23 -8.76 -1.56 -2.88
N LYS A 24 -8.78 -2.68 -3.60
CA LYS A 24 -8.28 -3.97 -3.12
C LYS A 24 -7.12 -4.45 -3.97
N ALA A 25 -6.07 -4.94 -3.32
CA ALA A 25 -4.91 -5.50 -4.00
C ALA A 25 -5.13 -6.96 -4.45
N ASP A 26 -6.25 -7.57 -4.07
CA ASP A 26 -6.54 -9.00 -4.26
C ASP A 26 -6.38 -9.44 -5.73
N GLY A 27 -6.92 -8.69 -6.69
CA GLY A 27 -6.79 -9.03 -8.12
C GLY A 27 -5.35 -9.01 -8.62
N LEU A 28 -4.49 -8.14 -8.07
CA LEU A 28 -3.07 -8.11 -8.40
C LEU A 28 -2.33 -9.31 -7.79
N LEU A 29 -2.67 -9.64 -6.53
CA LEU A 29 -2.10 -10.81 -5.84
C LEU A 29 -2.49 -12.12 -6.53
N GLU A 30 -3.75 -12.25 -6.95
CA GLU A 30 -4.23 -13.41 -7.70
C GLU A 30 -3.53 -13.57 -9.05
N TYR A 31 -3.34 -12.47 -9.78
CA TYR A 31 -2.62 -12.47 -11.06
C TYR A 31 -1.17 -12.98 -10.90
N PHE A 32 -0.47 -12.56 -9.84
CA PHE A 32 0.91 -12.97 -9.57
C PHE A 32 1.05 -14.24 -8.72
N ARG A 33 -0.05 -14.87 -8.29
CA ARG A 33 -0.02 -16.04 -7.41
C ARG A 33 0.89 -17.18 -7.91
N PRO A 34 0.84 -17.59 -9.20
CA PRO A 34 1.70 -18.68 -9.68
C PRO A 34 3.20 -18.34 -9.59
N LEU A 35 3.55 -17.07 -9.89
CA LEU A 35 4.94 -16.60 -9.77
C LEU A 35 5.37 -16.54 -8.31
N TYR A 36 4.50 -16.08 -7.43
CA TYR A 36 4.76 -16.02 -5.99
C TYR A 36 5.02 -17.41 -5.38
N GLU A 37 4.22 -18.40 -5.75
CA GLU A 37 4.42 -19.80 -5.33
C GLU A 37 5.75 -20.36 -5.84
N TRP A 38 6.08 -20.11 -7.11
CA TRP A 38 7.36 -20.53 -7.68
C TRP A 38 8.56 -19.88 -6.98
N LEU A 39 8.52 -18.56 -6.74
CA LEU A 39 9.59 -17.83 -6.06
C LEU A 39 9.81 -18.34 -4.63
N GLN A 40 8.75 -18.68 -3.90
CA GLN A 40 8.88 -19.26 -2.56
C GLN A 40 9.58 -20.61 -2.58
N ALA A 41 9.19 -21.50 -3.50
CA ALA A 41 9.83 -22.80 -3.65
C ALA A 41 11.30 -22.66 -4.06
N GLU A 42 11.59 -21.74 -4.98
CA GLU A 42 12.94 -21.50 -5.47
C GLU A 42 13.85 -20.89 -4.38
N ASN A 43 13.39 -19.87 -3.66
CA ASN A 43 14.15 -19.28 -2.55
C ASN A 43 14.48 -20.30 -1.46
N GLN A 44 13.56 -21.23 -1.18
CA GLN A 44 13.81 -22.34 -0.25
C GLN A 44 14.85 -23.32 -0.79
N ARG A 45 14.78 -23.63 -2.10
CA ARG A 45 15.71 -24.54 -2.78
C ARG A 45 17.14 -24.01 -2.80
N THR A 46 17.31 -22.72 -3.03
CA THR A 46 18.62 -22.05 -3.11
C THR A 46 19.12 -21.56 -1.76
N GLY A 47 18.26 -21.44 -0.75
CA GLY A 47 18.60 -20.96 0.58
C GLY A 47 18.82 -19.44 0.62
N GLU A 48 18.11 -18.69 -0.22
CA GLU A 48 18.27 -17.24 -0.32
C GLU A 48 17.71 -16.51 0.91
N TYR A 49 18.37 -15.40 1.29
CA TYR A 49 17.86 -14.52 2.32
C TYR A 49 16.74 -13.64 1.77
N ILE A 50 15.54 -13.77 2.33
CA ILE A 50 14.36 -12.98 1.93
C ILE A 50 14.23 -11.77 2.85
N GLY A 51 14.32 -10.57 2.27
CA GLY A 51 14.19 -9.29 2.97
C GLY A 51 15.44 -8.42 2.79
N TRP A 52 15.49 -7.33 3.55
CA TRP A 52 16.61 -6.39 3.52
C TRP A 52 16.86 -5.82 4.91
N GLU A 53 18.12 -5.55 5.24
CA GLU A 53 18.46 -4.78 6.44
C GLU A 53 18.04 -3.31 6.25
N PRO A 54 17.57 -2.62 7.30
CA PRO A 54 17.38 -1.18 7.25
C PRO A 54 18.68 -0.49 6.82
N SER A 55 18.55 0.53 5.96
CA SER A 55 19.72 1.28 5.52
C SER A 55 20.42 1.95 6.70
N LYS A 56 21.74 1.76 6.78
CA LYS A 56 22.61 2.42 7.78
C LYS A 56 22.92 3.87 7.38
N MET A 57 22.60 4.25 6.15
CA MET A 57 22.83 5.60 5.65
C MET A 57 21.76 6.54 6.19
N GLN A 58 22.18 7.61 6.84
CA GLN A 58 21.28 8.67 7.26
C GLN A 58 20.98 9.59 6.06
N TYR A 59 19.90 9.29 5.34
CA TYR A 59 19.44 10.11 4.21
C TYR A 59 18.78 11.43 4.65
N CYS A 60 18.41 11.56 5.93
CA CYS A 60 17.82 12.77 6.50
C CYS A 60 18.79 13.43 7.48
N THR A 61 18.78 14.77 7.55
CA THR A 61 19.48 15.50 8.61
C THR A 61 18.77 15.34 9.96
N ALA A 62 19.42 15.75 11.05
CA ALA A 62 18.83 15.69 12.39
C ALA A 62 17.56 16.56 12.49
N GLU A 63 17.56 17.71 11.84
CA GLU A 63 16.43 18.65 11.80
C GLU A 63 15.26 18.06 11.03
N GLN A 64 15.51 17.41 9.89
CA GLN A 64 14.49 16.74 9.10
C GLN A 64 13.84 15.58 9.86
N ARG A 65 14.63 14.80 10.61
CA ARG A 65 14.09 13.75 11.48
C ARG A 65 13.25 14.30 12.62
N ALA A 66 13.72 15.36 13.30
CA ALA A 66 12.97 16.00 14.37
C ALA A 66 11.65 16.60 13.87
N ALA A 67 11.63 17.15 12.65
CA ALA A 67 10.40 17.67 12.03
C ALA A 67 9.39 16.56 11.67
N LEU A 68 9.86 15.38 11.25
CA LEU A 68 9.01 14.22 11.00
C LEU A 68 8.40 13.69 12.30
N SER A 69 9.21 13.50 13.35
CA SER A 69 8.71 13.00 14.64
C SER A 69 7.76 13.97 15.32
N ALA A 70 7.98 15.29 15.18
CA ALA A 70 7.05 16.30 15.69
C ALA A 70 5.69 16.27 14.98
N LYS A 71 5.67 16.00 13.66
CA LYS A 71 4.42 15.87 12.88
C LYS A 71 3.63 14.62 13.23
N GLU A 72 4.31 13.52 13.54
CA GLU A 72 3.67 12.29 14.02
C GLU A 72 2.97 12.53 15.37
N THR A 73 3.60 13.24 16.30
CA THR A 73 2.99 13.57 17.61
C THR A 73 1.85 14.59 17.55
N SER A 74 1.73 15.37 16.47
CA SER A 74 0.68 16.38 16.33
C SER A 74 -0.57 15.92 15.58
N THR A 75 -0.63 14.65 15.15
CA THR A 75 -1.83 14.11 14.50
C THR A 75 -2.69 13.42 15.57
N PRO A 76 -3.76 14.05 16.09
CA PRO A 76 -4.72 13.33 16.89
C PRO A 76 -5.33 12.23 16.03
N GLU A 77 -5.33 11.02 16.55
CA GLU A 77 -6.05 9.84 16.10
C GLU A 77 -7.45 10.24 15.60
N THR A 78 -7.61 10.36 14.28
CA THR A 78 -8.93 10.51 13.66
C THR A 78 -9.63 9.17 13.84
N GLN A 79 -10.35 9.05 14.96
CA GLN A 79 -11.42 8.10 15.14
C GLN A 79 -12.28 8.10 13.88
N GLN A 80 -12.29 6.96 13.22
CA GLN A 80 -13.24 6.63 12.18
C GLN A 80 -14.63 6.58 12.83
N PRO A 81 -15.57 7.48 12.51
CA PRO A 81 -16.94 7.31 12.98
C PRO A 81 -17.57 6.16 12.20
N ALA A 82 -18.29 5.31 12.93
CA ALA A 82 -19.21 4.34 12.37
C ALA A 82 -20.21 5.03 11.44
N GLU A 83 -20.42 4.49 10.24
CA GLU A 83 -21.60 4.78 9.43
C GLU A 83 -22.46 3.51 9.35
N SER A 84 -23.61 3.65 10.04
CA SER A 84 -24.93 2.98 9.98
C SER A 84 -25.14 1.74 9.11
#